data_AF-A0A3B9A094-F1
#
_entry.id   AF-A0A3B9A094-F1
#
_cell.length_a   1.000
_cell.length_b   1.000
_cell.length_c   1.000
_cell.angle_alpha   90.00
_cell.angle_beta   90.00
_cell.angle_gamma   90.00
#
_symmetry.space_group_name_H-M   'P 1'
#
loop_
_entity.id
_entity.type
_entity.pdbx_description
1 polymer ?
#
loop_
_entity_poly.entity_id
_entity_poly.type
_entity_poly.pdbx_seq_one_letter_code
_entity_poly.pdbx_strand_id
1 'polypeptide(L)'
;VYPKQIPPAAQVVSYSPLYGSLPVGPAFDLAIAALMRAGGSIFPTPNGEGEGCPGTVVLQRQALAARPIACLKCSGEGEVGIITLAG
;
A
#
# COMPACT_ATOMS: atom_id res chain seq x y z
N VAL A 1 -7.07 8.69 -11.83
CA VAL A 1 -7.16 9.20 -10.43
C VAL A 1 -6.08 8.58 -9.55
N TYR A 2 -5.94 7.25 -9.55
CA TYR A 2 -4.96 6.49 -8.77
C TYR A 2 -3.50 7.04 -8.82
N PRO A 3 -2.91 7.40 -9.98
CA PRO A 3 -1.54 7.90 -10.00
C PRO A 3 -1.37 9.29 -9.37
N LYS A 4 -2.42 10.12 -9.37
CA LYS A 4 -2.32 11.50 -8.87
C LYS A 4 -2.22 11.59 -7.34
N GLN A 5 -2.59 10.52 -6.63
CA GLN A 5 -2.63 10.48 -5.16
C GLN A 5 -1.39 9.84 -4.54
N ILE A 6 -0.51 9.28 -5.36
CA ILE A 6 0.74 8.66 -4.92
C ILE A 6 1.85 9.70 -5.10
N PRO A 7 2.51 10.14 -4.01
CA PRO A 7 3.62 11.07 -4.12
C PRO A 7 4.74 10.51 -5.02
N PRO A 8 5.41 11.37 -5.82
CA PRO A 8 6.61 10.98 -6.53
C PRO A 8 7.63 10.45 -5.52
N ALA A 9 8.15 9.23 -5.74
CA ALA A 9 9.04 8.49 -4.84
C ALA A 9 8.41 7.85 -3.58
N ALA A 10 7.08 7.83 -3.44
CA ALA A 10 6.44 7.00 -2.43
C ALA A 10 6.78 5.52 -2.68
N GLN A 11 7.09 4.78 -1.61
CA GLN A 11 7.19 3.33 -1.71
C GLN A 11 5.80 2.70 -1.69
N VAL A 12 5.52 1.86 -2.68
CA VAL A 12 4.19 1.29 -2.90
C VAL A 12 4.25 -0.23 -2.77
N VAL A 13 3.27 -0.77 -2.05
CA VAL A 13 3.00 -2.21 -1.96
C VAL A 13 1.53 -2.46 -2.28
N SER A 14 1.24 -3.59 -2.91
CA SER A 14 -0.14 -4.01 -3.19
C SER A 14 -0.35 -5.49 -2.86
N TYR A 15 -1.21 -5.78 -1.89
CA TYR A 15 -1.54 -7.15 -1.49
C TYR A 15 -2.91 -7.61 -1.97
N SER A 16 -3.66 -6.73 -2.64
CA SER A 16 -4.97 -7.07 -3.20
C SER A 16 -4.95 -8.28 -4.15
N PRO A 17 -3.87 -8.63 -4.87
CA PRO A 17 -3.83 -9.88 -5.62
C PRO A 17 -3.96 -11.15 -4.76
N LEU A 18 -3.63 -11.11 -3.46
CA LEU A 18 -3.68 -12.28 -2.58
C LEU A 18 -5.08 -12.55 -2.01
N TYR A 19 -5.82 -11.48 -1.71
CA TYR A 19 -7.15 -11.59 -1.09
C TYR A 19 -8.30 -11.21 -2.05
N GLY A 20 -7.99 -10.79 -3.27
CA GLY A 20 -8.97 -10.49 -4.32
C GLY A 20 -9.86 -9.28 -4.01
N SER A 21 -11.04 -9.25 -4.63
CA SER A 21 -12.01 -8.15 -4.50
C SER A 21 -13.00 -8.35 -3.34
N LEU A 22 -12.54 -8.93 -2.23
CA LEU A 22 -13.39 -9.11 -1.05
C LEU A 22 -13.87 -7.73 -0.52
N PRO A 23 -15.12 -7.63 -0.02
CA PRO A 23 -15.66 -6.38 0.52
C PRO A 23 -14.86 -5.86 1.73
N VAL A 24 -14.01 -6.70 2.31
CA VAL A 24 -13.13 -6.42 3.45
C VAL A 24 -11.69 -6.07 3.06
N GLY A 25 -11.40 -5.84 1.78
CA GLY A 25 -10.05 -5.50 1.29
C GLY A 25 -9.35 -4.38 2.10
N PRO A 26 -10.01 -3.24 2.39
CA PRO A 26 -9.42 -2.18 3.22
C PRO A 26 -9.04 -2.63 4.63
N ALA A 27 -9.76 -3.59 5.23
CA ALA A 27 -9.43 -4.13 6.54
C ALA A 27 -8.15 -5.00 6.47
N PHE A 28 -7.95 -5.75 5.38
CA PHE A 28 -6.71 -6.47 5.14
C PHE A 28 -5.53 -5.52 4.92
N ASP A 29 -5.71 -4.45 4.13
CA ASP A 29 -4.66 -3.45 3.92
C ASP A 29 -4.23 -2.81 5.24
N LEU A 30 -5.19 -2.48 6.11
CA LEU A 30 -4.93 -1.95 7.45
C LEU A 30 -4.20 -2.96 8.35
N ALA A 31 -4.63 -4.22 8.36
CA ALA A 31 -3.98 -5.27 9.14
C ALA A 31 -2.52 -5.49 8.69
N ILE A 32 -2.27 -5.49 7.38
CA ILE A 32 -0.92 -5.61 6.82
C ILE A 32 -0.07 -4.40 7.20
N ALA A 33 -0.60 -3.18 7.08
CA ALA A 33 0.09 -1.96 7.50
C ALA A 33 0.46 -2.00 9.00
N ALA A 34 -0.44 -2.48 9.85
CA ALA A 34 -0.19 -2.65 11.27
C ALA A 34 0.93 -3.70 11.54
N LEU A 35 0.91 -4.83 10.82
CA LEU A 35 1.97 -5.84 10.92
C LEU A 35 3.34 -5.30 10.45
N MET A 36 3.37 -4.52 9.38
CA MET A 36 4.60 -3.86 8.91
C MET A 36 5.16 -2.90 9.95
N ARG A 37 4.29 -2.11 10.59
CA ARG A 37 4.66 -1.20 11.68
C ARG A 37 5.23 -1.98 12.86
N ALA A 38 4.50 -2.99 13.34
CA ALA A 38 4.91 -3.79 14.48
C ALA A 38 6.24 -4.54 14.23
N GLY A 39 6.43 -5.06 13.01
CA GLY A 39 7.64 -5.79 12.62
C GLY A 39 8.77 -4.91 12.06
N GLY A 40 8.59 -3.58 11.99
CA GLY A 40 9.58 -2.64 11.45
C GLY A 40 10.02 -2.93 10.01
N SER A 41 9.23 -3.66 9.23
CA SER A 41 9.59 -4.18 7.90
C SER A 41 8.47 -3.94 6.89
N ILE A 42 8.83 -3.55 5.67
CA ILE A 42 7.96 -3.57 4.50
C ILE A 42 8.18 -4.89 3.78
N PHE A 43 7.11 -5.66 3.61
CA PHE A 43 7.11 -6.90 2.84
C PHE A 43 7.01 -6.59 1.34
N PRO A 44 7.53 -7.44 0.45
CA PRO A 44 7.43 -7.21 -0.98
C PRO A 44 5.98 -7.36 -1.48
N THR A 45 5.67 -6.71 -2.60
CA THR A 45 4.46 -7.00 -3.39
C THR A 45 4.58 -8.41 -3.98
N PRO A 46 3.56 -9.28 -3.81
CA PRO A 46 3.62 -10.69 -4.19
C PRO A 46 3.73 -10.90 -5.70
N ASN A 47 2.97 -10.14 -6.49
CA ASN A 47 3.04 -10.08 -7.94
C ASN A 47 2.89 -8.61 -8.34
N GLY A 48 3.99 -7.92 -8.58
CA GLY A 48 3.98 -6.48 -8.87
C GLY A 48 5.01 -6.12 -9.92
N GLU A 49 4.53 -5.51 -11.00
CA GLU A 49 5.37 -4.73 -11.91
C GLU A 49 5.10 -3.24 -11.62
N GLY A 50 6.12 -2.40 -11.76
CA GLY A 50 6.02 -0.96 -11.51
C GLY A 50 5.23 -0.19 -12.56
N GLU A 51 4.71 -0.86 -13.59
CA GLU A 51 4.13 -0.22 -14.76
C GLU A 51 2.87 0.58 -14.39
N GLY A 52 2.87 1.87 -14.71
CA GLY A 52 1.77 2.79 -14.39
C GLY A 52 1.68 3.24 -12.92
N CYS A 53 2.53 2.72 -12.02
CA CYS A 53 2.65 3.21 -10.65
C CYS A 53 3.64 4.39 -10.62
N PRO A 54 3.23 5.59 -10.17
CA PRO A 54 4.15 6.74 -10.09
C PRO A 54 5.04 6.70 -8.85
N GLY A 55 4.79 5.75 -7.93
CA GLY A 55 5.69 5.43 -6.82
C GLY A 55 6.66 4.30 -7.18
N THR A 56 7.56 3.98 -6.26
CA THR A 56 8.48 2.85 -6.37
C THR A 56 7.84 1.61 -5.76
N VAL A 57 7.48 0.63 -6.61
CA VAL A 57 6.94 -0.64 -6.13
C VAL A 57 8.03 -1.41 -5.38
N VAL A 58 7.71 -1.86 -4.16
CA VAL A 58 8.64 -2.61 -3.31
C VAL A 58 8.58 -4.09 -3.71
N LEU A 59 9.66 -4.58 -4.33
CA LEU A 59 9.80 -5.96 -4.81
C LEU A 59 10.67 -6.84 -3.91
N GLN A 60 11.34 -6.23 -2.92
CA GLN A 60 12.16 -6.92 -1.94
C GLN A 60 11.81 -6.42 -0.55
N ARG A 61 12.06 -7.25 0.47
CA ARG A 61 11.85 -6.83 1.86
C ARG A 61 12.76 -5.65 2.21
N GLN A 62 12.21 -4.65 2.89
CA GLN A 62 12.95 -3.44 3.27
C GLN A 62 12.62 -3.04 4.72
N ALA A 63 13.52 -2.32 5.38
CA ALA A 63 13.25 -1.76 6.70
C ALA A 63 12.23 -0.62 6.61
N LEU A 64 11.25 -0.56 7.51
CA LEU A 64 10.27 0.53 7.55
C LEU A 64 10.89 1.85 8.00
N ALA A 65 11.93 1.81 8.85
CA ALA A 65 12.73 2.98 9.28
C ALA A 65 11.88 4.16 9.77
N ALA A 66 10.88 3.89 10.62
CA ALA A 66 9.94 4.89 11.18
C ALA A 66 9.11 5.68 10.15
N ARG A 67 9.13 5.31 8.85
CA ARG A 67 8.36 6.00 7.82
C ARG A 67 6.85 5.88 8.09
N PRO A 68 6.04 6.91 7.77
CA PRO A 68 4.59 6.81 7.84
C PRO A 68 4.07 5.76 6.85
N ILE A 69 2.98 5.08 7.21
CA ILE A 69 2.28 4.14 6.32
C ILE A 69 0.89 4.71 6.05
N ALA A 70 0.51 4.74 4.78
CA ALA A 70 -0.85 5.09 4.36
C ALA A 70 -1.44 3.97 3.50
N CYS A 71 -2.67 3.56 3.83
CA CYS A 71 -3.48 2.68 3.00
C CYS A 71 -4.34 3.57 2.09
N LEU A 72 -4.18 3.42 0.77
CA LEU A 72 -4.91 4.17 -0.24
C LEU A 72 -5.97 3.26 -0.89
N LYS A 73 -7.23 3.72 -0.91
CA LYS A 73 -8.33 3.09 -1.64
C LYS A 73 -8.88 4.07 -2.66
N CYS A 74 -9.09 3.61 -3.88
CA CYS A 74 -9.76 4.38 -4.92
C CYS A 74 -11.01 3.61 -5.40
N SER A 75 -12.09 4.34 -5.70
CA SER A 75 -13.27 3.79 -6.38
C SER A 75 -13.23 4.08 -7.88
N GLY A 76 -14.12 3.43 -8.64
CA GLY A 76 -14.26 3.66 -10.09
C GLY A 76 -14.82 5.04 -10.45
N GLU A 77 -15.46 5.73 -9.50
CA GLU A 77 -16.07 7.05 -9.69
C GLU A 77 -15.13 8.20 -9.30
N GLY A 78 -13.86 7.88 -9.02
CA GLY A 78 -12.83 8.86 -8.69
C GLY A 78 -12.76 9.25 -7.22
N GLU A 79 -13.51 8.59 -6.36
CA GLU A 79 -13.43 8.78 -4.91
C GLU A 79 -12.14 8.16 -4.37
N VAL A 80 -11.61 8.78 -3.31
CA VAL A 80 -10.35 8.40 -2.69
C VAL A 80 -10.52 8.35 -1.17
N GLY A 81 -10.15 7.22 -0.57
CA GLY A 81 -10.03 7.04 0.87
C GLY A 81 -8.57 6.80 1.26
N ILE A 82 -8.12 7.47 2.32
CA ILE A 82 -6.76 7.33 2.84
C ILE A 82 -6.84 7.08 4.34
N ILE A 83 -6.18 6.02 4.80
CA ILE A 83 -5.98 5.75 6.23
C ILE A 83 -4.48 5.84 6.51
N THR A 84 -4.08 6.77 7.36
CA THR A 84 -2.68 6.90 7.79
C THR A 84 -2.51 6.28 9.17
N LEU A 85 -1.59 5.34 9.29
CA LEU A 85 -1.22 4.77 10.59
C LEU A 85 -0.16 5.68 11.23
N ALA A 86 -0.55 6.33 12.33
CA ALA A 86 0.38 7.00 13.21
C ALA A 86 1.37 5.99 13.82
N GLY A 87 2.60 6.43 14.05
CA GLY A 87 3.67 5.70 14.73
C GLY A 87 4.18 6.52 15.88
#